data_AF-A0A1R1YGY1-F1
#
_entry.id   AF-A0A1R1YGY1-F1
#
_cell.length_a   1.000
_cell.length_b   1.000
_cell.length_c   1.000
_cell.angle_alpha   90.00
_cell.angle_beta   90.00
_cell.angle_gamma   90.00
#
_symmetry.space_group_name_H-M   'P 1'
#
loop_
_entity.id
_entity.type
_entity.pdbx_description
1 polymer ?
#
loop_
_entity_poly.entity_id
_entity_poly.type
_entity_poly.pdbx_seq_one_letter_code
_entity_poly.pdbx_strand_id
1 'polypeptide(L)'
;MALLHKLRSVGIGGKLFNMIKGMYGAPKIAVRVGNEVSNPTEYLCGGLQGCPASPILFGFFINDIFKGVRGVQVPTANLNHNRTTICRRCRAIRRIISRPTSRTGYHKRIVRYLRNDCECL
;
A
#
# COMPACT_ATOMS: atom_id res chain seq x y z
N MET A 1 -5.36 11.06 -11.76
CA MET A 1 -5.13 9.78 -11.05
C MET A 1 -5.09 9.99 -9.54
N ALA A 2 -6.03 9.39 -8.81
CA ALA A 2 -6.17 9.54 -7.36
C ALA A 2 -4.98 8.97 -6.56
N LEU A 3 -4.39 7.86 -7.01
CA LEU A 3 -3.20 7.25 -6.39
C LEU A 3 -2.00 8.22 -6.37
N LEU A 4 -1.71 8.89 -7.50
CA LEU A 4 -0.59 9.83 -7.58
C LEU A 4 -0.80 11.03 -6.65
N HIS A 5 -2.03 11.52 -6.54
CA HIS A 5 -2.36 12.58 -5.59
C HIS A 5 -2.14 12.14 -4.15
N LYS A 6 -2.58 10.92 -3.80
CA LYS A 6 -2.36 10.33 -2.47
C LYS A 6 -0.88 10.15 -2.15
N LEU A 7 -0.07 9.68 -3.10
CA LEU A 7 1.38 9.56 -2.91
C LEU A 7 2.03 10.92 -2.61
N ARG A 8 1.64 11.98 -3.34
CA ARG A 8 2.10 13.34 -3.03
C ARG A 8 1.66 13.79 -1.64
N SER A 9 0.42 13.52 -1.23
CA SER A 9 -0.09 13.96 0.08
C SER A 9 0.62 13.28 1.26
N VAL A 10 1.08 12.04 1.10
CA VAL A 10 1.92 11.35 2.10
C VAL A 10 3.41 11.75 2.01
N GLY A 11 3.77 12.64 1.09
CA GLY A 11 5.13 13.15 0.92
C GLY A 11 6.06 12.27 0.07
N ILE A 12 5.50 11.35 -0.73
CA ILE A 12 6.27 10.56 -1.70
C ILE A 12 6.39 11.36 -3.00
N GLY A 13 7.63 11.72 -3.33
CA GLY A 13 7.99 12.53 -4.50
C GLY A 13 9.25 12.06 -5.22
N GLY A 14 9.80 12.91 -6.08
CA GLY A 14 11.09 12.68 -6.76
C GLY A 14 11.09 11.50 -7.74
N LYS A 15 12.23 10.80 -7.84
CA LYS A 15 12.45 9.72 -8.81
C LYS A 15 11.46 8.56 -8.66
N LEU A 16 11.17 8.15 -7.42
CA LEU A 16 10.21 7.08 -7.14
C LEU A 16 8.80 7.44 -7.61
N PHE A 17 8.37 8.68 -7.32
CA PHE A 17 7.07 9.17 -7.80
C PHE A 17 7.00 9.19 -9.33
N ASN A 18 8.05 9.63 -10.01
CA ASN A 18 8.09 9.65 -11.48
C ASN A 18 8.07 8.24 -12.07
N MET A 19 8.76 7.28 -11.46
CA MET A 19 8.68 5.87 -11.86
C MET A 19 7.25 5.32 -11.73
N ILE A 20 6.58 5.55 -10.59
CA ILE A 20 5.19 5.10 -10.39
C ILE A 20 4.24 5.82 -11.36
N LYS A 21 4.44 7.12 -11.59
CA LYS A 21 3.68 7.89 -12.59
C LYS A 21 3.85 7.30 -14.00
N GLY A 22 5.04 6.87 -14.37
CA GLY A 22 5.29 6.19 -15.65
C GLY A 22 4.57 4.85 -15.74
N MET A 23 4.62 4.03 -14.67
CA MET A 23 3.97 2.72 -14.64
C MET A 23 2.44 2.79 -14.68
N TYR A 24 1.84 3.78 -14.03
CA TYR A 24 0.38 3.93 -13.87
C TYR A 24 -0.23 5.05 -14.73
N GLY A 25 0.55 5.66 -15.63
CA GLY A 25 0.11 6.82 -16.42
C GLY A 25 -0.90 6.46 -17.52
N ALA A 26 -0.63 5.37 -18.25
CA ALA A 26 -1.50 4.83 -19.30
C ALA A 26 -1.24 3.33 -19.48
N PRO A 27 -1.59 2.49 -18.47
CA PRO A 27 -1.39 1.05 -18.60
C PRO A 27 -2.33 0.48 -19.66
N LYS A 28 -1.86 -0.53 -20.40
CA LYS A 28 -2.68 -1.32 -21.33
C LYS A 28 -2.86 -2.72 -20.75
N ILE A 29 -4.03 -3.30 -20.94
CA ILE A 29 -4.37 -4.66 -20.51
C ILE A 29 -4.86 -5.48 -21.71
N ALA A 30 -4.51 -6.76 -21.74
CA ALA A 30 -5.05 -7.74 -22.67
C ALA A 30 -5.37 -9.02 -21.88
N VAL A 31 -6.39 -9.74 -22.31
CA VAL A 31 -6.84 -10.98 -21.68
C VAL A 31 -6.42 -12.16 -22.56
N ARG A 32 -5.80 -13.18 -21.97
CA ARG A 32 -5.49 -14.45 -22.65
C ARG A 32 -6.48 -15.53 -22.22
N VAL A 33 -7.08 -16.22 -23.19
CA VAL A 33 -7.95 -17.39 -22.98
C VAL A 33 -7.45 -18.52 -23.88
N GLY A 34 -6.91 -19.58 -23.27
CA GLY A 34 -6.21 -20.63 -24.03
C GLY A 34 -5.03 -20.08 -24.82
N ASN A 35 -5.06 -20.25 -26.14
CA ASN A 35 -4.05 -19.75 -27.07
C ASN A 35 -4.37 -18.37 -27.67
N GLU A 36 -5.55 -17.80 -27.38
CA GLU A 36 -5.97 -16.52 -27.92
C GLU A 36 -5.70 -15.38 -26.94
N VAL A 37 -5.33 -14.21 -27.49
CA VAL A 37 -5.09 -12.98 -26.72
C VAL A 37 -5.94 -11.86 -27.31
N SER A 38 -6.69 -11.16 -26.47
CA SER A 38 -7.50 -10.02 -26.87
C SER A 38 -6.64 -8.86 -27.37
N ASN A 39 -7.24 -7.94 -28.12
CA ASN A 39 -6.60 -6.67 -28.42
C ASN A 39 -6.29 -5.90 -27.11
N PRO A 40 -5.11 -5.27 -26.98
CA PRO A 40 -4.80 -4.45 -25.83
C PRO A 40 -5.75 -3.26 -25.72
N THR A 41 -6.33 -3.06 -24.53
CA THR A 41 -7.25 -1.96 -24.20
C THR A 41 -6.66 -1.12 -23.07
N GLU A 42 -7.08 0.14 -22.96
CA GLU A 42 -6.66 1.01 -21.85
C GLU A 42 -7.16 0.50 -20.50
N TYR A 43 -6.28 0.54 -19.50
CA TYR A 43 -6.60 0.17 -18.13
C TYR A 43 -6.98 1.43 -17.33
N LEU A 44 -8.30 1.65 -17.21
CA LEU A 44 -8.83 2.92 -16.70
C LEU A 44 -8.86 3.01 -15.17
N CYS A 45 -8.93 1.88 -14.45
CA CYS A 45 -9.09 1.89 -13.00
C CYS A 45 -8.50 0.65 -12.33
N GLY A 46 -8.19 0.77 -11.03
CA GLY A 46 -7.70 -0.33 -10.20
C GLY A 46 -6.17 -0.40 -10.08
N GLY A 47 -5.70 -1.37 -9.30
CA GLY A 47 -4.27 -1.73 -9.24
C GLY A 47 -3.92 -2.70 -10.37
N LEU A 48 -2.69 -2.67 -10.87
CA LEU A 48 -2.24 -3.60 -11.90
C LEU A 48 -2.10 -5.01 -11.29
N GLN A 49 -2.98 -5.93 -11.70
CA GLN A 49 -2.92 -7.30 -11.18
C GLN A 49 -1.58 -7.96 -11.54
N GLY A 50 -0.97 -8.64 -10.58
CA GLY A 50 0.35 -9.25 -10.73
C GLY A 50 1.54 -8.27 -10.61
N CYS A 51 1.30 -6.96 -10.51
CA CYS A 51 2.38 -6.00 -10.26
C CYS A 51 2.86 -6.09 -8.79
N PRO A 52 4.15 -6.32 -8.53
CA PRO A 52 4.69 -6.41 -7.17
C PRO A 52 4.52 -5.13 -6.34
N ALA A 53 4.39 -3.97 -6.99
CA ALA A 53 4.20 -2.69 -6.32
C ALA A 53 2.75 -2.44 -5.89
N SER A 54 1.77 -3.11 -6.53
CA SER A 54 0.34 -2.84 -6.28
C SER A 54 -0.10 -3.04 -4.83
N PRO A 55 0.35 -4.06 -4.07
CA PRO A 55 -0.06 -4.22 -2.67
C PRO A 55 0.33 -3.04 -1.78
N ILE A 56 1.54 -2.50 -1.96
CA ILE A 56 2.03 -1.36 -1.18
C ILE A 56 1.28 -0.08 -1.57
N LEU A 57 1.08 0.14 -2.87
CA LEU A 57 0.34 1.29 -3.39
C LEU A 57 -1.14 1.28 -2.95
N PHE A 58 -1.74 0.09 -2.92
CA PHE A 58 -3.08 -0.10 -2.38
C PHE A 58 -3.15 0.21 -0.88
N GLY A 59 -2.15 -0.22 -0.10
CA GLY A 59 -2.03 0.12 1.32
C GLY A 59 -2.01 1.63 1.55
N PHE A 60 -1.22 2.39 0.79
CA PHE A 60 -1.24 3.85 0.87
C PHE A 60 -2.61 4.45 0.56
N PHE A 61 -3.36 3.86 -0.37
CA PHE A 61 -4.67 4.36 -0.78
C PHE A 61 -5.75 4.07 0.26
N ILE A 62 -5.81 2.83 0.78
CA ILE A 62 -6.87 2.39 1.71
C ILE A 62 -6.77 3.05 3.08
N ASN A 63 -5.56 3.47 3.49
CA ASN A 63 -5.31 4.04 4.81
C ASN A 63 -6.15 5.29 5.14
N ASP A 64 -6.73 5.94 4.13
CA ASP A 64 -7.58 7.12 4.32
C ASP A 64 -9.08 6.82 4.31
N ILE A 65 -9.51 5.59 4.01
CA ILE A 65 -10.94 5.26 3.83
C ILE A 65 -11.76 5.48 5.10
N PHE A 66 -11.17 5.23 6.27
CA PHE A 66 -11.85 5.41 7.56
C PHE A 66 -11.60 6.78 8.19
N LYS A 67 -10.90 7.70 7.51
CA LYS A 67 -10.71 9.05 8.06
C LYS A 67 -12.06 9.75 8.18
N GLY A 68 -12.39 10.20 9.39
CA GLY A 68 -13.65 10.88 9.68
C GLY A 68 -14.85 9.95 9.88
N VAL A 69 -14.66 8.62 9.78
CA VAL A 69 -15.71 7.65 10.11
C VAL A 69 -15.62 7.31 11.60
N ARG A 70 -16.74 7.42 12.32
CA ARG A 70 -16.82 6.96 13.72
C ARG A 70 -16.67 5.44 13.74
N GLY A 71 -15.76 4.93 14.57
CA GLY A 71 -15.56 3.49 14.74
C GLY A 71 -16.85 2.79 15.18
N VAL A 72 -17.01 1.54 14.76
CA VAL A 72 -18.13 0.69 15.17
C VAL A 72 -17.64 -0.24 16.27
N GLN A 73 -18.38 -0.32 17.39
CA GLN A 73 -18.15 -1.38 18.37
C GLN A 73 -18.60 -2.70 17.76
N VAL A 74 -17.65 -3.58 17.48
CA VAL A 74 -17.92 -4.96 17.09
C VAL A 74 -18.01 -5.78 18.37
N PRO A 75 -19.15 -6.42 18.68
CA PRO A 75 -19.25 -7.32 19.83
C PRO A 75 -18.28 -8.49 19.63
N THR A 76 -17.13 -8.43 20.30
CA THR A 76 -16.23 -9.56 20.36
C THR A 76 -16.78 -10.54 21.39
N ALA A 77 -17.10 -11.77 20.96
CA ALA A 77 -17.21 -12.87 21.90
C ALA A 77 -15.92 -12.92 22.73
N ASN A 78 -16.03 -13.10 24.06
CA ASN A 78 -14.94 -13.11 25.03
C ASN A 78 -13.79 -14.05 24.61
N LEU A 79 -12.91 -13.58 23.74
CA LEU A 79 -11.59 -14.12 23.57
C LEU A 79 -10.76 -13.34 24.58
N ASN A 80 -10.39 -14.01 25.67
CA ASN A 80 -9.40 -13.56 26.65
C ASN A 80 -8.09 -13.21 25.92
N HIS A 81 -8.03 -12.00 25.39
CA HIS A 81 -6.88 -11.53 24.66
C HIS A 81 -5.98 -10.83 25.65
N ASN A 82 -5.13 -11.63 26.29
CA ASN A 82 -3.85 -11.13 26.78
C ASN A 82 -3.23 -10.29 25.65
N ARG A 83 -2.86 -9.05 25.98
CA ARG A 83 -2.53 -7.94 25.08
C ARG A 83 -1.31 -8.18 24.16
N THR A 84 -0.89 -9.43 23.98
CA THR A 84 0.35 -9.90 23.35
C THR A 84 0.17 -10.59 21.99
N THR A 85 -1.05 -10.93 21.56
CA THR A 85 -1.27 -11.72 20.33
C THR A 85 -1.56 -10.95 19.05
N ILE A 86 -1.90 -9.65 19.11
CA ILE A 86 -2.02 -8.81 17.90
C ILE A 86 -0.66 -8.36 17.32
N CYS A 87 0.46 -8.64 17.99
CA CYS A 87 1.80 -8.23 17.56
C CYS A 87 2.59 -9.35 16.85
N ARG A 88 1.98 -10.13 15.94
CA ARG A 88 2.74 -10.96 14.99
C ARG A 88 3.02 -10.24 13.67
N ARG A 89 2.15 -9.31 13.24
CA ARG A 89 2.34 -8.48 12.02
C ARG A 89 3.46 -7.44 12.16
N CYS A 90 3.56 -6.76 13.31
CA CYS A 90 4.63 -5.79 13.56
C CYS A 90 6.03 -6.41 13.62
N ARG A 91 6.19 -7.71 13.89
CA ARG A 91 7.51 -8.38 13.96
C ARG A 91 8.11 -8.66 12.58
N ALA A 92 7.28 -8.99 11.58
CA ALA A 92 7.70 -9.19 10.20
C ALA A 92 8.07 -7.85 9.52
N ILE A 93 7.25 -6.81 9.72
CA ILE A 93 7.51 -5.47 9.20
C ILE A 93 8.77 -4.86 9.83
N ARG A 94 9.00 -5.05 11.15
CA ARG A 94 10.28 -4.65 11.79
C ARG A 94 11.48 -5.29 11.11
N ARG A 95 11.48 -6.61 10.83
CA ARG A 95 12.62 -7.29 10.18
C ARG A 95 12.91 -6.79 8.78
N ILE A 96 11.89 -6.38 8.03
CA ILE A 96 12.06 -5.79 6.69
C ILE A 96 12.63 -4.37 6.79
N ILE A 97 12.14 -3.56 7.74
CA ILE A 97 12.57 -2.17 7.97
C ILE A 97 13.95 -2.06 8.63
N SER A 98 14.41 -3.09 9.37
CA SER A 98 15.73 -3.11 10.04
C SER A 98 16.92 -3.35 9.10
N ARG A 99 16.71 -3.69 7.82
CA ARG A 99 17.82 -3.84 6.88
C ARG A 99 18.32 -2.45 6.46
N PRO A 100 19.60 -2.12 6.66
CA PRO A 100 20.11 -0.78 6.36
C PRO A 100 20.19 -0.61 4.84
N THR A 101 19.20 0.04 4.24
CA THR A 101 19.29 0.59 2.89
C THR A 101 19.71 2.05 2.97
N SER A 102 20.64 2.42 2.09
CA SER A 102 21.53 3.57 2.19
C SER A 102 20.83 4.95 2.17
N ARG A 103 21.32 5.81 3.07
CA ARG A 103 21.38 7.30 3.10
C ARG A 103 20.52 8.11 2.10
N THR A 104 19.19 8.16 2.28
CA THR A 104 18.38 9.31 1.80
C THR A 104 17.29 9.70 2.80
N GLY A 105 17.04 11.00 2.97
CA GLY A 105 16.03 11.54 3.91
C GLY A 105 14.59 11.12 3.61
N TYR A 106 14.30 10.74 2.35
CA TYR A 106 13.01 10.20 1.90
C TYR A 106 12.67 8.85 2.56
N HIS A 107 13.67 7.99 2.77
CA HIS A 107 13.49 6.70 3.42
C HIS A 107 13.04 6.87 4.88
N LYS A 108 13.54 7.90 5.58
CA LYS A 108 13.15 8.17 6.98
C LYS A 108 11.66 8.50 7.12
N ARG A 109 11.02 9.14 6.13
CA ARG A 109 9.57 9.44 6.16
C ARG A 109 8.71 8.23 5.87
N ILE A 110 9.06 7.41 4.87
CA ILE A 110 8.33 6.17 4.57
C ILE A 110 8.46 5.17 5.73
N VAL A 111 9.66 5.03 6.30
CA VAL A 111 9.88 4.20 7.48
C VAL A 111 9.08 4.73 8.69
N ARG A 112 8.96 6.06 8.86
CA ARG A 112 8.15 6.65 9.92
C ARG A 112 6.65 6.39 9.71
N TYR A 113 6.15 6.48 8.47
CA TYR A 113 4.77 6.13 8.11
C TYR A 113 4.47 4.65 8.45
N LEU A 114 5.31 3.72 7.98
CA LEU A 114 5.18 2.29 8.29
C LEU A 114 5.37 1.95 9.78
N ARG A 115 6.09 2.80 10.53
CA ARG A 115 6.30 2.62 11.97
C ARG A 115 5.13 3.16 12.80
N ASN A 116 4.44 4.19 12.33
CA ASN A 116 3.27 4.78 12.99
C ASN A 116 1.99 3.96 12.76
N ASP A 117 1.89 3.16 11.69
CA ASP A 117 0.80 2.18 11.49
C ASP A 117 0.86 0.97 12.45
N CYS A 118 1.88 0.88 13.32
CA CYS A 118 1.94 -0.10 14.42
C CYS A 118 1.38 0.44 15.75
N GLU A 119 0.69 1.59 15.75
CA GLU A 119 -0.20 1.93 16.86
C GLU A 119 -1.48 1.11 16.69
N CYS A 120 -1.58 0.10 17.55
CA CYS A 120 -2.69 -0.83 17.65
C CYS A 120 -4.03 -0.11 17.61
N LEU A 121 -4.87 -0.46 16.62
CA LEU A 121 -6.33 -0.43 16.75
C LEU A 121 -6.77 -1.12 18.05
#